data_AF-A0AAV0RJ41-F1
#
_entry.id   AF-A0AAV0RJ41-F1
#
_cell.length_a   1.000
_cell.length_b   1.000
_cell.length_c   1.000
_cell.angle_alpha   90.00
_cell.angle_beta   90.00
_cell.angle_gamma   90.00
#
_symmetry.space_group_name_H-M   'P 1'
#
loop_
_entity.id
_entity.type
_entity.pdbx_description
1 polymer ?
#
loop_
_entity_poly.entity_id
_entity_poly.type
_entity_poly.pdbx_seq_one_letter_code
_entity_poly.pdbx_strand_id
1 'polypeptide(L)'
;MDGVGIWSRDIGPPEPWHSVTAVCFAVCLCGARFLLDKFIFRGVTVWLLGKRAASVKIDEVTQATIIKCTESMWKLTYYATLEVYVLKILFEESWFWDSQLYFRGLPNQELKLSIMLYYMCQCGFYLYSIPALVLWETRRKDFSVMMSHHVITVALIGISYVTR
;
A
#
# COMPACT_ATOMS: atom_id res chain seq x y z
N MET A 1 32.34 15.09 -3.56
CA MET A 1 32.14 14.65 -4.95
C MET A 1 31.15 13.48 -4.94
N ASP A 2 30.06 13.56 -4.21
CA ASP A 2 28.78 14.24 -4.51
C ASP A 2 27.77 13.23 -5.06
N GLY A 3 27.54 12.17 -4.28
CA GLY A 3 26.39 11.29 -4.43
C GLY A 3 25.20 11.90 -3.69
N VAL A 4 24.74 13.07 -4.12
CA VAL A 4 23.41 13.55 -3.70
C VAL A 4 22.42 12.65 -4.42
N GLY A 5 22.10 11.52 -3.79
CA GLY A 5 21.04 10.63 -4.26
C GLY A 5 19.78 11.47 -4.46
N ILE A 6 19.04 11.20 -5.54
CA ILE A 6 17.80 11.93 -5.87
C ILE A 6 16.85 12.00 -4.65
N TRP A 7 16.94 11.01 -3.76
CA TRP A 7 16.18 10.79 -2.54
C TRP A 7 16.63 11.63 -1.32
N SER A 8 17.80 12.26 -1.38
CA SER A 8 18.41 13.03 -0.28
C SER A 8 18.14 14.53 -0.35
N ARG A 9 17.26 14.98 -1.25
CA ARG A 9 16.84 16.39 -1.29
C ARG A 9 15.88 16.68 -0.13
N ASP A 10 16.22 17.68 0.66
CA ASP A 10 15.31 18.31 1.61
C ASP A 10 14.22 19.05 0.83
N ILE A 11 12.97 18.88 1.26
CA ILE A 11 11.79 19.42 0.55
C ILE A 11 11.20 20.56 1.37
N GLY A 12 10.88 21.64 0.66
CA GLY A 12 10.17 22.79 1.20
C GLY A 12 8.70 22.48 1.60
N PRO A 13 7.88 23.52 1.80
CA PRO A 13 6.55 23.38 2.39
C PRO A 13 5.61 22.47 1.56
N PRO A 14 4.55 21.96 2.19
CA PRO A 14 3.62 21.02 1.57
C PRO A 14 2.96 21.60 0.31
N GLU A 15 3.42 21.18 -0.87
CA GLU A 15 2.89 21.65 -2.14
C GLU A 15 1.70 20.81 -2.67
N PRO A 16 0.78 21.40 -3.46
CA PRO A 16 -0.43 20.72 -3.96
C PRO A 16 -0.17 19.48 -4.82
N TRP A 17 1.00 19.39 -5.47
CA TRP A 17 1.36 18.25 -6.33
C TRP A 17 1.59 16.95 -5.52
N HIS A 18 1.86 17.06 -4.23
CA HIS A 18 1.96 15.91 -3.34
C HIS A 18 0.64 15.15 -3.23
N SER A 19 -0.49 15.88 -3.18
CA SER A 19 -1.84 15.30 -3.17
C SER A 19 -2.19 14.64 -4.50
N VAL A 20 -1.72 15.19 -5.63
CA VAL A 20 -1.88 14.59 -6.96
C VAL A 20 -1.15 13.25 -7.03
N THR A 21 0.03 13.16 -6.42
CA THR A 21 0.83 11.93 -6.38
C THR A 21 0.07 10.79 -5.68
N ALA A 22 -0.60 11.08 -4.57
CA ALA A 22 -1.41 10.10 -3.84
C ALA A 22 -2.61 9.60 -4.69
N VAL A 23 -3.27 10.50 -5.42
CA VAL A 23 -4.41 10.15 -6.30
C VAL A 23 -3.94 9.35 -7.52
N CYS A 24 -2.86 9.76 -8.17
CA CYS A 24 -2.27 9.01 -9.27
C CYS A 24 -1.85 7.60 -8.82
N PHE A 25 -1.22 7.48 -7.65
CA PHE A 25 -0.85 6.19 -7.09
C PHE A 25 -2.06 5.30 -6.83
N ALA A 26 -3.15 5.85 -6.27
CA ALA A 26 -4.40 5.12 -6.09
C ALA A 26 -4.98 4.59 -7.41
N VAL A 27 -4.99 5.40 -8.47
CA VAL A 27 -5.45 4.99 -9.81
C VAL A 27 -4.53 3.92 -10.42
N CYS A 28 -3.21 4.08 -10.29
CA CYS A 28 -2.24 3.07 -10.72
C CYS A 28 -2.45 1.74 -10.00
N LEU A 29 -2.77 1.74 -8.70
CA LEU A 29 -3.08 0.53 -7.95
C LEU A 29 -4.36 -0.16 -8.43
N CYS A 30 -5.41 0.60 -8.79
CA CYS A 30 -6.60 0.04 -9.44
C CYS A 30 -6.22 -0.72 -10.72
N GLY A 31 -5.43 -0.08 -11.58
CA GLY A 31 -4.96 -0.68 -12.84
C GLY A 31 -4.09 -1.91 -12.61
N ALA A 32 -3.13 -1.83 -11.68
CA ALA A 32 -2.26 -2.95 -11.32
C ALA A 32 -3.06 -4.14 -10.79
N ARG A 33 -4.06 -3.92 -9.93
CA ARG A 33 -4.96 -4.98 -9.44
C ARG A 33 -5.67 -5.68 -10.59
N PHE A 34 -6.26 -4.91 -11.50
CA PHE A 34 -6.98 -5.47 -12.64
C PHE A 34 -6.06 -6.32 -13.54
N LEU A 35 -4.86 -5.82 -13.83
CA LEU A 35 -3.88 -6.53 -14.66
C LEU A 35 -3.38 -7.80 -13.97
N LEU A 36 -2.96 -7.72 -12.70
CA LEU A 36 -2.46 -8.88 -11.96
C LEU A 36 -3.53 -9.95 -11.75
N ASP A 37 -4.77 -9.56 -11.48
CA ASP A 37 -5.88 -10.50 -11.34
C ASP A 37 -6.14 -11.25 -12.65
N LYS A 38 -6.25 -10.51 -13.76
CA LYS A 38 -6.54 -11.06 -15.09
C LYS A 38 -5.43 -11.97 -15.61
N PHE A 39 -4.17 -11.55 -15.48
CA PHE A 39 -3.04 -12.23 -16.13
C PHE A 39 -2.32 -13.24 -15.23
N ILE A 40 -2.27 -12.99 -13.91
CA ILE A 40 -1.45 -13.79 -12.99
C ILE A 40 -2.32 -14.55 -12.01
N PHE A 41 -3.06 -13.86 -11.13
CA PHE A 41 -3.70 -14.52 -9.99
C PHE A 41 -4.77 -15.51 -10.42
N ARG A 42 -5.59 -15.17 -11.41
CA ARG A 42 -6.61 -16.11 -11.91
C ARG A 42 -5.96 -17.33 -12.55
N GLY A 43 -4.88 -17.16 -13.31
CA GLY A 43 -4.13 -18.26 -13.92
C GLY A 43 -3.48 -19.16 -12.87
N VAL A 44 -2.79 -18.57 -11.88
CA VAL A 44 -2.15 -19.28 -10.77
C VAL A 44 -3.18 -20.02 -9.92
N THR A 45 -4.31 -19.39 -9.60
CA THR A 45 -5.37 -19.99 -8.79
C THR A 45 -6.04 -21.16 -9.51
N VAL A 46 -6.34 -21.02 -10.80
CA VAL A 46 -6.89 -22.11 -11.61
C VAL A 46 -5.88 -23.23 -11.79
N TRP A 47 -4.58 -22.94 -11.91
CA TRP A 47 -3.54 -23.97 -11.95
C TRP A 47 -3.40 -24.71 -10.62
N LEU A 48 -3.36 -23.98 -9.49
CA LEU A 48 -3.31 -24.54 -8.13
C LEU A 48 -4.54 -25.42 -7.85
N LEU A 49 -5.72 -24.95 -8.24
CA LEU A 49 -6.97 -25.70 -8.10
C LEU A 49 -7.16 -26.75 -9.19
N GLY A 50 -6.49 -26.64 -10.33
CA GLY A 50 -6.56 -27.58 -11.46
C GLY A 50 -6.09 -28.98 -11.09
N LYS A 51 -5.12 -29.07 -10.17
CA LYS A 51 -4.73 -30.34 -9.53
C LYS A 51 -5.82 -30.94 -8.63
N ARG A 52 -6.79 -30.14 -8.19
CA ARG A 52 -7.96 -30.52 -7.39
C ARG A 52 -9.24 -30.69 -8.25
N ALA A 53 -9.29 -30.00 -9.39
CA ALA A 53 -10.45 -29.91 -10.30
C ALA A 53 -10.61 -31.10 -11.24
N ALA A 54 -9.60 -31.97 -11.39
CA ALA A 54 -9.77 -33.27 -12.07
C ALA A 54 -10.89 -34.14 -11.46
N SER A 55 -11.37 -33.80 -10.25
CA SER A 55 -12.47 -34.48 -9.56
C SER A 55 -13.72 -33.61 -9.31
N VAL A 56 -13.72 -32.30 -9.63
CA VAL A 56 -14.75 -31.37 -9.13
C VAL A 56 -15.36 -30.60 -10.30
N LYS A 57 -16.63 -30.90 -10.62
CA LYS A 57 -17.48 -30.05 -11.49
C LYS A 57 -17.32 -28.59 -11.04
N ILE A 58 -17.19 -27.66 -11.99
CA ILE A 58 -17.11 -26.22 -11.69
C ILE A 58 -18.42 -25.79 -11.02
N ASP A 59 -18.42 -25.93 -9.70
CA ASP A 59 -19.50 -25.62 -8.80
C ASP A 59 -19.32 -24.19 -8.26
N GLU A 60 -20.41 -23.60 -7.77
CA GLU A 60 -20.46 -22.26 -7.19
C GLU A 60 -19.44 -22.11 -6.04
N VAL A 61 -19.20 -23.17 -5.27
CA VAL A 61 -18.17 -23.20 -4.20
C VAL A 61 -16.75 -23.05 -4.77
N THR A 62 -16.48 -23.62 -5.94
CA THR A 62 -15.16 -23.52 -6.58
C THR A 62 -14.92 -22.10 -7.10
N GLN A 63 -15.93 -21.47 -7.70
CA GLN A 63 -15.83 -20.07 -8.12
C GLN A 63 -15.64 -19.12 -6.94
N ALA A 64 -16.39 -19.30 -5.85
CA ALA A 64 -16.21 -18.51 -4.63
C ALA A 64 -14.81 -18.70 -4.01
N THR A 65 -14.25 -19.90 -4.09
CA THR A 65 -12.89 -20.19 -3.62
C THR A 65 -11.83 -19.50 -4.48
N ILE A 66 -12.01 -19.49 -5.81
CA ILE A 66 -11.12 -18.78 -6.74
C ILE A 66 -11.09 -17.28 -6.38
N ILE A 67 -12.25 -16.65 -6.23
CA ILE A 67 -12.36 -15.22 -5.91
C ILE A 67 -11.65 -14.88 -4.60
N LYS A 68 -11.89 -15.67 -3.53
CA LYS A 68 -11.24 -15.45 -2.23
C LYS A 68 -9.73 -15.64 -2.29
N CYS A 69 -9.26 -16.61 -3.08
CA CYS A 69 -7.84 -16.88 -3.25
C CYS A 69 -7.16 -15.75 -4.03
N THR A 70 -7.74 -15.29 -5.14
CA THR A 70 -7.18 -14.17 -5.91
C THR A 70 -7.19 -12.87 -5.10
N GLU A 71 -8.24 -12.63 -4.31
CA GLU A 71 -8.32 -11.50 -3.38
C GLU A 71 -7.18 -11.54 -2.34
N SER A 72 -6.90 -12.74 -1.79
CA SER A 72 -5.81 -12.93 -0.82
C SER A 72 -4.43 -12.79 -1.46
N MET A 73 -4.23 -13.29 -2.67
CA MET A 73 -2.99 -13.15 -3.44
C MET A 73 -2.67 -11.68 -3.75
N TRP A 74 -3.69 -10.89 -4.13
CA TRP A 74 -3.51 -9.45 -4.32
C TRP A 74 -3.05 -8.79 -3.02
N LYS A 75 -3.75 -9.03 -1.91
CA LYS A 75 -3.40 -8.43 -0.61
C LYS A 75 -1.97 -8.79 -0.22
N LEU A 76 -1.58 -10.06 -0.35
CA LEU A 76 -0.22 -10.51 -0.06
C LEU A 76 0.81 -9.81 -0.94
N THR A 77 0.59 -9.78 -2.25
CA THR A 77 1.52 -9.15 -3.20
C THR A 77 1.70 -7.66 -2.88
N TYR A 78 0.59 -6.99 -2.59
CA TYR A 78 0.57 -5.58 -2.25
C TYR A 78 1.36 -5.31 -0.96
N TYR A 79 1.03 -5.99 0.14
CA TYR A 79 1.69 -5.79 1.42
C TYR A 79 3.18 -6.17 1.36
N ALA A 80 3.54 -7.26 0.68
CA ALA A 80 4.93 -7.66 0.52
C ALA A 80 5.74 -6.63 -0.28
N THR A 81 5.16 -6.07 -1.34
CA THR A 81 5.83 -5.03 -2.15
C THR A 81 6.06 -3.77 -1.33
N LEU A 82 5.05 -3.33 -0.57
CA LEU A 82 5.20 -2.19 0.33
C LEU A 82 6.25 -2.44 1.41
N GLU A 83 6.21 -3.59 2.07
CA GLU A 83 7.14 -3.94 3.14
C GLU A 83 8.60 -3.88 2.63
N VAL A 84 8.86 -4.47 1.46
CA VAL A 84 10.20 -4.42 0.84
C VAL A 84 10.60 -2.98 0.50
N TYR A 85 9.66 -2.16 0.01
CA TYR A 85 9.93 -0.76 -0.32
C TYR A 85 10.27 0.06 0.94
N VAL A 86 9.51 -0.11 2.02
CA VAL A 86 9.75 0.55 3.31
C VAL A 86 11.07 0.12 3.89
N LEU A 87 11.33 -1.19 3.96
CA LEU A 87 12.59 -1.71 4.48
C LEU A 87 13.79 -1.12 3.73
N LYS A 88 13.72 -1.01 2.40
CA LYS A 88 14.78 -0.36 1.62
C LYS A 88 15.01 1.09 2.03
N ILE A 89 13.95 1.89 2.19
CA ILE A 89 14.07 3.28 2.64
C ILE A 89 14.66 3.34 4.06
N LEU A 90 14.18 2.49 4.97
CA LEU A 90 14.65 2.44 6.35
C LEU A 90 16.14 2.06 6.43
N PHE A 91 16.60 1.10 5.63
CA PHE A 91 18.00 0.69 5.63
C PHE A 91 18.98 1.80 5.20
N GLU A 92 18.53 2.76 4.38
CA GLU A 92 19.32 3.92 3.97
C GLU A 92 19.40 5.00 5.07
N GLU A 93 18.55 4.92 6.09
CA GLU A 93 18.48 5.91 7.14
C GLU A 93 19.40 5.59 8.32
N SER A 94 20.24 6.54 8.71
CA SER A 94 21.18 6.38 9.82
C SER A 94 20.52 6.08 11.18
N TRP A 95 19.30 6.60 11.39
CA TRP A 95 18.54 6.37 12.63
C TRP A 95 17.97 4.95 12.73
N PHE A 96 17.88 4.20 11.62
CA PHE A 96 17.46 2.81 11.66
C PHE A 96 18.48 1.91 12.39
N TRP A 97 19.76 2.26 12.28
CA TRP A 97 20.86 1.53 12.90
C TRP A 97 21.24 2.06 14.28
N ASP A 98 21.01 3.35 14.54
CA ASP A 98 21.28 3.99 15.82
C ASP A 98 20.04 4.72 16.34
N SER A 99 19.41 4.14 17.36
CA SER A 99 18.19 4.67 17.94
C SER A 99 18.38 6.04 18.61
N GLN A 100 19.61 6.43 18.95
CA GLN A 100 19.92 7.74 19.54
C GLN A 100 19.72 8.89 18.54
N LEU A 101 19.73 8.60 17.24
CA LEU A 101 19.57 9.59 16.18
C LEU A 101 18.11 9.90 15.84
N TYR A 102 17.14 9.10 16.31
CA TYR A 102 15.70 9.28 15.98
C TYR A 102 15.17 10.68 16.30
N PHE A 103 15.55 11.21 17.45
CA PHE A 103 15.05 12.50 17.95
C PHE A 103 16.02 13.66 17.68
N ARG A 104 17.10 13.41 16.93
CA ARG A 104 18.12 14.42 16.67
C ARG A 104 17.61 15.40 15.62
N GLY A 105 17.36 16.65 16.01
CA GLY A 105 16.84 17.70 15.12
C GLY A 105 15.37 18.08 15.34
N LEU A 106 14.69 17.49 16.34
CA LEU A 106 13.39 18.00 16.79
C LEU A 106 13.54 19.44 17.34
N PRO A 107 12.59 20.38 17.10
CA PRO A 107 11.32 20.21 16.39
C PRO A 107 11.38 20.36 14.86
N ASN A 108 12.45 20.92 14.29
CA ASN A 108 12.55 21.25 12.86
C ASN A 108 13.28 20.18 12.06
N GLN A 109 12.88 18.91 12.20
CA GLN A 109 13.52 17.80 11.51
C GLN A 109 13.09 17.80 10.04
N GLU A 110 14.02 18.15 9.14
CA GLU A 110 13.74 18.15 7.70
C GLU A 110 13.43 16.74 7.21
N LEU A 111 12.31 16.62 6.49
CA LEU A 111 11.85 15.33 5.97
C LEU A 111 12.47 15.08 4.60
N LYS A 112 13.28 14.04 4.49
CA LYS A 112 13.81 13.58 3.22
C LYS A 112 12.69 13.17 2.24
N LEU A 113 12.94 13.38 0.95
CA LEU A 113 12.04 13.01 -0.15
C LEU A 113 11.57 11.54 -0.08
N SER A 114 12.45 10.60 0.29
CA SER A 114 12.12 9.17 0.39
C SER A 114 11.00 8.89 1.41
N ILE A 115 11.13 9.44 2.63
CA ILE A 115 10.16 9.29 3.70
C ILE A 115 8.85 9.99 3.33
N MET A 116 8.92 11.14 2.68
CA MET A 116 7.74 11.87 2.22
C MET A 116 6.97 11.07 1.16
N LEU A 117 7.66 10.53 0.16
CA LEU A 117 7.04 9.69 -0.87
C LEU A 117 6.42 8.43 -0.28
N TYR A 118 7.04 7.83 0.74
CA TYR A 118 6.42 6.75 1.50
C TYR A 118 5.14 7.21 2.21
N TYR A 119 5.16 8.36 2.88
CA TYR A 119 3.97 8.92 3.53
C TYR A 119 2.81 9.12 2.54
N MET A 120 3.12 9.66 1.35
CA MET A 120 2.14 9.88 0.28
C MET A 120 1.64 8.57 -0.33
N CYS A 121 2.53 7.58 -0.50
CA CYS A 121 2.19 6.23 -0.94
C CYS A 121 1.23 5.55 0.05
N GLN A 122 1.50 5.65 1.35
CA GLN A 122 0.66 5.10 2.41
C GLN A 122 -0.71 5.80 2.44
N CYS A 123 -0.72 7.13 2.29
CA CYS A 123 -1.96 7.91 2.17
C CYS A 123 -2.78 7.48 0.95
N GLY A 124 -2.16 7.37 -0.22
CA GLY A 124 -2.80 6.91 -1.46
C GLY A 124 -3.35 5.48 -1.35
N PHE A 125 -2.66 4.60 -0.63
CA PHE A 125 -3.17 3.26 -0.34
C PHE A 125 -4.43 3.29 0.50
N TYR A 126 -4.41 4.02 1.62
CA TYR A 126 -5.58 4.09 2.50
C TYR A 126 -6.77 4.77 1.81
N LEU A 127 -6.50 5.72 0.92
CA LEU A 127 -7.53 6.32 0.08
C LEU A 127 -8.09 5.33 -0.94
N TYR A 128 -7.24 4.50 -1.55
CA TYR A 128 -7.65 3.41 -2.46
C TYR A 128 -8.38 2.28 -1.74
N SER A 129 -8.00 1.97 -0.49
CA SER A 129 -8.57 0.85 0.26
C SER A 129 -10.02 1.10 0.64
N ILE A 130 -10.45 2.36 0.80
CA ILE A 130 -11.85 2.74 1.08
C ILE A 130 -12.81 2.26 -0.03
N PRO A 131 -12.68 2.68 -1.31
CA PRO A 131 -13.53 2.17 -2.38
C PRO A 131 -13.30 0.68 -2.66
N ALA A 132 -12.08 0.16 -2.50
CA ALA A 132 -11.82 -1.27 -2.65
C ALA A 132 -12.57 -2.12 -1.61
N LEU A 133 -12.63 -1.66 -0.36
CA LEU A 133 -13.41 -2.30 0.71
C LEU A 133 -14.91 -2.25 0.42
N VAL A 134 -15.43 -1.12 -0.05
CA VAL A 134 -16.87 -0.94 -0.32
C VAL A 134 -17.34 -1.73 -1.54
N LEU A 135 -16.55 -1.74 -2.62
CA LEU A 135 -17.00 -2.25 -3.93
C LEU A 135 -16.44 -3.63 -4.28
N TRP A 136 -15.25 -3.97 -3.80
CA TRP A 136 -14.49 -5.12 -4.30
C TRP A 136 -14.23 -6.20 -3.27
N GLU A 137 -14.21 -5.85 -1.98
CA GLU A 137 -13.97 -6.79 -0.90
C GLU A 137 -15.26 -7.46 -0.43
N THR A 138 -15.20 -8.75 -0.16
CA THR A 138 -16.35 -9.46 0.42
C THR A 138 -16.66 -8.89 1.80
N ARG A 139 -17.91 -8.44 2.02
CA ARG A 139 -18.33 -7.84 3.28
C ARG A 139 -18.31 -8.87 4.41
N ARG A 140 -17.25 -8.85 5.21
CA ARG A 140 -17.09 -9.68 6.41
C ARG A 140 -17.61 -8.96 7.66
N LYS A 141 -17.79 -9.69 8.77
CA LYS A 141 -18.37 -9.14 10.02
C LYS A 141 -17.51 -8.02 10.65
N ASP A 142 -16.23 -7.99 10.34
CA ASP A 142 -15.22 -7.01 10.75
C ASP A 142 -15.14 -5.76 9.84
N PHE A 143 -15.97 -5.68 8.79
CA PHE A 143 -15.96 -4.61 7.79
C PHE A 143 -16.03 -3.20 8.39
N SER A 144 -16.95 -2.97 9.34
CA SER A 144 -17.15 -1.62 9.91
C SER A 144 -15.95 -1.15 10.74
N VAL A 145 -15.25 -2.09 11.39
CA VAL A 145 -14.07 -1.79 12.20
C VAL A 145 -12.90 -1.43 11.28
N MET A 146 -12.66 -2.23 10.24
CA MET A 146 -11.61 -1.97 9.25
C MET A 146 -11.84 -0.65 8.49
N MET A 147 -13.09 -0.35 8.10
CA MET A 147 -13.42 0.91 7.42
C MET A 147 -13.15 2.12 8.32
N SER A 148 -13.58 2.05 9.58
CA SER A 148 -13.34 3.12 10.55
C SER A 148 -11.84 3.36 10.78
N HIS A 149 -11.06 2.27 10.87
CA HIS A 149 -9.61 2.35 10.97
C HIS A 149 -9.00 3.11 9.79
N HIS A 150 -9.35 2.77 8.55
CA HIS A 150 -8.82 3.45 7.36
C HIS A 150 -9.18 4.94 7.32
N VAL A 151 -10.41 5.31 7.66
CA VAL A 151 -10.83 6.72 7.72
C VAL A 151 -10.02 7.49 8.77
N ILE A 152 -9.85 6.92 9.96
CA ILE A 152 -9.08 7.54 11.04
C ILE A 152 -7.61 7.69 10.62
N THR A 153 -7.00 6.67 10.03
CA THR A 153 -5.58 6.73 9.62
C THR A 153 -5.35 7.78 8.52
N VAL A 154 -6.23 7.90 7.53
CA VAL A 154 -6.15 8.97 6.50
C VAL A 154 -6.27 10.34 7.15
N ALA A 155 -7.23 10.51 8.08
CA ALA A 155 -7.41 11.78 8.78
C ALA A 155 -6.16 12.15 9.62
N LEU A 156 -5.58 11.19 10.35
CA LEU A 156 -4.37 11.42 11.14
C LEU A 156 -3.15 11.77 10.26
N ILE A 157 -2.97 11.10 9.13
CA ILE A 157 -1.93 11.41 8.16
C ILE A 157 -2.12 12.83 7.59
N GLY A 158 -3.35 13.17 7.22
CA GLY A 158 -3.70 14.49 6.69
C GLY A 158 -3.45 15.61 7.70
N ILE A 159 -3.90 15.44 8.94
CA ILE A 159 -3.68 16.40 10.02
C ILE A 159 -2.18 16.56 10.28
N SER A 160 -1.44 15.46 10.44
CA SER A 160 0.01 15.47 10.67
C SER A 160 0.80 16.20 9.58
N TYR A 161 0.32 16.16 8.34
CA TYR A 161 0.96 16.82 7.21
C TYR A 161 0.65 18.33 7.15
N VAL A 162 -0.55 18.73 7.56
CA VAL A 162 -0.96 20.15 7.63
C VAL A 162 -0.40 20.85 8.86
N THR A 163 -0.28 20.15 9.99
CA THR A 163 0.21 20.72 11.26
C THR A 163 1.73 20.64 11.42
N ARG A 164 2.47 20.47 10.31
CA ARG A 164 3.93 20.41 10.31
C ARG A 164 4.58 21.79 10.31
#